data_AF-A0A1G1MXV9-F1
#
_entry.id   AF-A0A1G1MXV9-F1
#
_cell.length_a   1.000
_cell.length_b   1.000
_cell.length_c   1.000
_cell.angle_alpha   90.00
_cell.angle_beta   90.00
_cell.angle_gamma   90.00
#
_symmetry.space_group_name_H-M   'P 1'
#
loop_
_entity.id
_entity.type
_entity.pdbx_description
1 polymer ?
#
loop_
_entity_poly.entity_id
_entity_poly.type
_entity_poly.pdbx_seq_one_letter_code
_entity_poly.pdbx_strand_id
1 'polypeptide(L)'
;MIKNSYCLSIDEKLPYYLEEELSSNFREDIKRHISRCSDCQKRYESLKKTVSALRSIDRDIMKAPVDFAEIVTGKIMKLVYENCSEKKRDAFYFLNRKNVIFGATVVAALVLLGIEISHAIHKKQLKAKMS
;
A
#
# COMPACT_ATOMS: atom_id res chain seq x y z
N MET A 1 -41.95 5.54 -26.23
CA MET A 1 -41.15 6.53 -25.48
C MET A 1 -39.76 6.57 -26.08
N ILE A 2 -39.36 7.71 -26.65
CA ILE A 2 -38.05 7.85 -27.30
C ILE A 2 -37.02 8.15 -26.20
N LYS A 3 -36.13 7.21 -25.90
CA LYS A 3 -35.00 7.46 -24.99
C LYS A 3 -33.96 8.32 -25.73
N ASN A 4 -33.66 9.50 -25.18
CA ASN A 4 -32.51 10.29 -25.59
C ASN A 4 -31.22 9.51 -25.26
N SER A 5 -30.19 9.59 -26.11
CA SER A 5 -28.92 8.86 -25.92
C SER A 5 -28.27 9.17 -24.56
N TYR A 6 -28.45 10.40 -24.08
CA TYR A 6 -27.98 10.80 -22.75
C TYR A 6 -28.77 10.15 -21.60
N CYS A 7 -30.06 9.83 -21.77
CA CYS A 7 -30.83 9.13 -20.74
C CYS A 7 -30.34 7.69 -20.54
N LEU A 8 -29.84 7.04 -21.60
CA LEU A 8 -29.26 5.70 -21.53
C LEU A 8 -27.97 5.69 -20.69
N SER A 9 -27.10 6.68 -20.92
CA SER A 9 -25.84 6.78 -20.16
C SER A 9 -26.07 7.13 -18.69
N ILE A 10 -27.15 7.85 -18.38
CA ILE A 10 -27.57 8.10 -16.99
C ILE A 10 -28.07 6.81 -16.34
N ASP A 11 -28.90 6.02 -17.03
CA ASP A 11 -29.43 4.76 -16.50
C ASP A 11 -28.32 3.80 -16.06
N GLU A 12 -27.27 3.67 -16.87
CA GLU A 12 -26.10 2.84 -16.56
C GLU A 12 -25.34 3.33 -15.31
N LYS A 13 -25.39 4.63 -15.02
CA LYS A 13 -24.65 5.27 -13.92
C LYS A 13 -25.47 5.40 -12.64
N LEU A 14 -26.80 5.18 -12.68
CA LEU A 14 -27.68 5.30 -11.53
C LEU A 14 -27.29 4.42 -10.33
N PRO A 15 -26.85 3.15 -10.50
CA PRO A 15 -26.41 2.32 -9.37
C PRO A 15 -25.20 2.94 -8.64
N TYR A 16 -24.16 3.30 -9.38
CA TYR A 16 -22.96 3.96 -8.83
C TYR A 16 -23.28 5.32 -8.20
N TYR A 17 -24.25 6.05 -8.76
CA TYR A 17 -24.73 7.30 -8.19
C TYR A 17 -25.40 7.10 -6.82
N LEU A 18 -26.14 6.00 -6.63
CA LEU A 18 -26.81 5.67 -5.36
C LEU A 18 -25.83 5.23 -4.27
N GLU A 19 -24.76 4.54 -4.65
CA GLU A 19 -23.70 4.08 -3.73
C GLU A 19 -22.59 5.11 -3.52
N GLU A 20 -22.75 6.32 -4.08
CA GLU A 20 -21.79 7.43 -3.96
C GLU A 20 -20.40 7.17 -4.56
N GLU A 21 -20.28 6.21 -5.48
CA GLU A 21 -19.01 5.76 -6.07
C GLU A 21 -18.54 6.60 -7.28
N LEU A 22 -19.32 7.61 -7.66
CA LEU A 22 -18.98 8.50 -8.78
C LEU A 22 -18.19 9.73 -8.30
N SER A 23 -17.27 10.21 -9.14
CA SER A 23 -16.58 11.47 -8.88
C SER A 23 -17.56 12.65 -8.82
N SER A 24 -17.17 13.71 -8.09
CA SER A 24 -18.02 14.89 -7.84
C SER A 24 -18.61 15.49 -9.12
N ASN A 25 -17.78 15.64 -10.16
CA ASN A 25 -18.19 16.19 -11.46
C ASN A 25 -19.32 15.38 -12.09
N PHE A 26 -19.20 14.05 -12.13
CA PHE A 26 -20.25 13.18 -12.68
C PHE A 26 -21.51 13.16 -11.82
N ARG A 27 -21.38 13.25 -10.49
CA ARG A 27 -22.54 13.34 -9.58
C ARG A 27 -23.37 14.59 -9.84
N GLU A 28 -22.72 15.74 -10.06
CA GLU A 28 -23.42 16.98 -10.37
C GLU A 28 -24.16 16.91 -11.70
N ASP A 29 -23.54 16.35 -12.73
CA ASP A 29 -24.17 16.19 -14.05
C ASP A 29 -25.38 15.27 -14.01
N ILE A 30 -25.27 14.14 -13.31
CA ILE A 30 -26.38 13.22 -13.11
C ILE A 30 -27.50 13.89 -12.31
N LYS A 31 -27.17 14.58 -11.21
CA LYS A 31 -28.15 15.32 -10.40
C LYS A 31 -28.89 16.37 -11.24
N ARG A 32 -28.15 17.13 -12.05
CA ARG A 32 -28.71 18.14 -12.97
C ARG A 32 -29.67 17.49 -13.96
N HIS A 33 -29.29 16.36 -14.56
CA HIS A 33 -30.14 15.67 -15.52
C HIS A 33 -31.41 15.10 -14.88
N ILE A 34 -31.29 14.41 -13.74
CA ILE A 34 -32.42 13.86 -13.00
C ILE A 34 -33.42 14.96 -12.63
N SER A 35 -32.93 16.16 -12.26
CA SER A 35 -33.80 17.29 -11.91
C SER A 35 -34.59 17.87 -13.09
N ARG A 36 -34.17 17.59 -14.33
CA ARG A 36 -34.78 18.15 -15.57
C ARG A 36 -35.48 17.10 -16.43
N CYS A 37 -35.21 15.81 -16.22
CA CYS A 37 -35.77 14.71 -16.99
C CYS A 37 -36.69 13.86 -16.12
N SER A 38 -38.00 14.02 -16.32
CA SER A 38 -39.03 13.29 -15.57
C SER A 38 -38.90 11.76 -15.68
N ASP A 39 -38.48 11.26 -16.83
CA ASP A 39 -38.28 9.83 -17.06
C ASP A 39 -37.10 9.29 -16.24
N CYS A 40 -35.98 10.01 -16.19
CA CYS A 40 -34.82 9.63 -15.38
C CYS A 40 -35.11 9.78 -13.88
N GLN A 41 -35.89 10.80 -13.48
CA GLN A 41 -36.34 10.96 -12.11
C GLN A 41 -37.17 9.77 -11.64
N LYS A 42 -38.17 9.33 -12.44
CA LYS A 42 -38.99 8.16 -12.10
C LYS A 42 -38.15 6.90 -11.91
N ARG A 43 -37.16 6.68 -12.78
CA ARG A 43 -36.27 5.51 -12.68
C ARG A 43 -35.36 5.59 -11.46
N TYR A 44 -34.78 6.75 -11.18
CA TYR A 44 -34.01 6.99 -9.97
C TYR A 44 -34.83 6.71 -8.71
N GLU A 45 -36.05 7.26 -8.62
CA GLU A 45 -36.93 7.04 -7.47
C GLU A 45 -37.33 5.57 -7.33
N SER A 46 -37.63 4.88 -8.44
CA SER A 46 -37.93 3.46 -8.44
C SER A 46 -36.76 2.63 -7.92
N LEU A 47 -35.55 2.86 -8.44
CA LEU A 47 -34.34 2.15 -8.02
C LEU A 47 -34.03 2.43 -6.54
N LYS A 48 -34.14 3.68 -6.11
CA LYS A 48 -33.94 4.09 -4.71
C LYS A 48 -34.90 3.37 -3.76
N LYS A 49 -36.18 3.23 -4.14
CA LYS A 49 -37.18 2.48 -3.36
C LYS A 49 -36.79 1.00 -3.23
N THR A 50 -36.39 0.37 -4.33
CA THR A 50 -35.92 -1.03 -4.32
C THR A 50 -34.72 -1.22 -3.39
N VAL A 51 -33.69 -0.37 -3.51
CA VAL A 51 -32.51 -0.42 -2.65
C VAL A 51 -32.88 -0.22 -1.18
N SER A 52 -33.78 0.73 -0.88
CA SER A 52 -34.24 0.95 0.49
C SER A 52 -34.99 -0.25 1.07
N ALA A 53 -35.81 -0.93 0.26
CA ALA A 53 -36.54 -2.12 0.68
C ALA A 53 -35.57 -3.28 0.95
N LEU A 54 -34.56 -3.49 0.11
CA LEU A 54 -33.53 -4.50 0.33
C LEU A 54 -32.73 -4.22 1.61
N ARG A 55 -32.33 -2.97 1.85
CA ARG A 55 -31.63 -2.55 3.07
C ARG A 55 -32.48 -2.71 4.35
N SER A 56 -33.81 -2.62 4.25
CA SER A 56 -34.68 -2.90 5.41
C SER A 56 -34.74 -4.38 5.77
N ILE A 57 -34.61 -5.28 4.79
CA ILE A 57 -34.61 -6.73 5.03
C ILE A 57 -33.33 -7.17 5.77
N ASP A 58 -32.19 -6.57 5.40
CA ASP A 58 -30.87 -6.95 5.90
C ASP A 58 -30.75 -6.83 7.44
N ARG A 59 -31.37 -5.81 8.03
CA ARG A 59 -31.24 -5.54 9.48
C ARG A 59 -31.87 -6.59 10.39
N ASP A 60 -32.93 -7.24 9.94
CA ASP A 60 -33.69 -8.16 10.77
C ASP A 60 -33.37 -9.64 10.48
N ILE A 61 -32.89 -9.95 9.28
CA ILE A 61 -32.67 -11.34 8.83
C ILE A 61 -31.22 -11.80 8.99
N MET A 62 -30.22 -10.92 8.83
CA MET A 62 -28.80 -11.31 8.87
C MET A 62 -28.07 -10.75 10.10
N LYS A 63 -28.44 -11.23 11.29
CA LYS A 63 -27.55 -11.07 12.45
C LYS A 63 -26.36 -12.00 12.28
N ALA A 64 -25.15 -11.44 12.37
CA ALA A 64 -23.94 -12.26 12.42
C ALA A 64 -24.10 -13.32 13.53
N PRO A 65 -23.72 -14.58 13.28
CA PRO A 65 -23.76 -15.62 14.30
C PRO A 65 -23.05 -15.17 15.58
N VAL A 66 -23.53 -15.68 16.72
CA VAL A 66 -22.84 -15.49 18.00
C VAL A 66 -21.38 -15.95 17.81
N ASP A 67 -20.45 -15.16 18.34
CA ASP A 67 -18.99 -15.35 18.24
C ASP A 67 -18.35 -15.12 16.85
N PHE A 68 -19.11 -14.72 15.81
CA PHE A 68 -18.53 -14.43 14.49
C PHE A 68 -17.42 -13.37 14.55
N ALA A 69 -17.68 -12.26 15.25
CA ALA A 69 -16.71 -11.18 15.39
C ALA A 69 -15.44 -11.66 16.11
N GLU A 70 -15.58 -12.44 17.19
CA GLU A 70 -14.46 -12.99 17.94
C GLU A 70 -13.62 -13.94 17.07
N ILE A 71 -14.27 -14.87 16.37
CA ILE A 71 -13.61 -15.83 15.49
C ILE A 71 -12.87 -15.12 14.34
N VAL A 72 -13.52 -14.16 13.68
CA VAL A 72 -12.94 -13.45 12.54
C VAL A 72 -11.78 -12.56 12.98
N THR A 73 -11.95 -11.78 14.05
CA THR A 73 -10.89 -10.92 14.57
C THR A 73 -9.70 -11.75 15.07
N GLY A 74 -9.94 -12.88 15.73
CA GLY A 74 -8.87 -13.80 16.13
C GLY A 74 -8.07 -14.34 14.95
N LYS A 75 -8.75 -14.76 13.87
CA LYS A 75 -8.08 -15.23 12.64
C LYS A 75 -7.31 -14.12 11.94
N ILE A 76 -7.89 -12.93 11.79
CA ILE A 76 -7.22 -11.78 11.17
C ILE A 76 -5.98 -11.40 11.98
N MET A 77 -6.09 -11.32 13.30
CA MET A 77 -4.93 -11.00 14.15
C MET A 77 -3.81 -12.02 14.07
N LYS A 78 -4.14 -13.31 14.01
CA LYS A 78 -3.14 -14.36 13.80
C LYS A 78 -2.41 -14.19 12.46
N LEU A 79 -3.15 -13.94 11.37
CA LEU A 79 -2.56 -13.71 10.05
C LEU A 79 -1.70 -12.44 10.00
N VAL A 80 -2.13 -11.35 10.65
CA VAL A 80 -1.36 -10.11 10.73
C VAL A 80 -0.08 -10.32 11.55
N TYR A 81 -0.17 -11.03 12.68
CA TYR A 81 0.99 -11.35 13.53
C TYR A 81 2.03 -12.19 12.80
N GLU A 82 1.60 -13.27 12.13
CA GLU A 82 2.49 -14.16 11.39
C GLU A 82 3.20 -13.42 10.23
N ASN A 83 2.46 -12.62 9.44
CA ASN A 83 3.01 -11.85 8.32
C ASN A 83 3.96 -10.71 8.73
N CYS A 84 3.84 -10.17 9.95
CA CYS A 84 4.82 -9.22 10.50
C CYS A 84 6.11 -9.90 10.99
N SER A 85 6.09 -11.20 11.30
CA SER A 85 7.18 -11.90 12.00
C SER A 85 8.27 -12.50 11.08
N GLU A 86 7.99 -12.72 9.79
CA GLU A 86 8.95 -13.33 8.86
C GLU A 86 9.90 -12.33 8.18
N LYS A 87 9.58 -11.03 8.13
CA LYS A 87 10.35 -10.09 7.30
C LYS A 87 11.62 -9.48 7.95
N LYS A 88 12.14 -10.04 9.05
CA LYS A 88 13.24 -9.38 9.81
C LYS A 88 14.45 -10.23 10.22
N ARG A 89 14.61 -11.49 9.79
CA ARG A 89 15.77 -12.29 10.25
C ARG A 89 16.88 -12.61 9.24
N ASP A 90 16.66 -12.48 7.93
CA ASP A 90 17.69 -12.95 6.96
C ASP A 90 18.52 -11.84 6.30
N ALA A 91 18.10 -10.57 6.39
CA ALA A 91 18.84 -9.46 5.79
C ALA A 91 20.07 -9.02 6.61
N PHE A 92 20.05 -9.24 7.94
CA PHE A 92 21.08 -8.69 8.84
C PHE A 92 22.43 -9.41 8.72
N TYR A 93 22.44 -10.73 8.53
CA TYR A 93 23.69 -11.50 8.42
C TYR A 93 24.31 -11.43 7.01
N PHE A 94 23.51 -11.21 5.96
CA PHE A 94 24.03 -11.21 4.59
C PHE A 94 24.64 -9.85 4.17
N LEU A 95 24.05 -8.73 4.62
CA LEU A 95 24.58 -7.41 4.28
C LEU A 95 25.84 -7.03 5.08
N ASN A 96 26.09 -7.64 6.25
CA ASN A 96 27.27 -7.32 7.04
C ASN A 96 28.53 -8.10 6.60
N ARG A 97 28.41 -9.21 5.86
CA ARG A 97 29.57 -10.04 5.46
C ARG A 97 30.46 -9.35 4.42
N LYS A 98 29.90 -8.56 3.49
CA LYS A 98 30.70 -7.83 2.49
C LYS A 98 31.45 -6.63 3.09
N ASN A 99 30.82 -5.90 4.01
CA ASN A 99 31.43 -4.72 4.65
C ASN A 99 32.53 -5.12 5.66
N VAL A 100 32.37 -6.24 6.38
CA VAL A 100 33.40 -6.76 7.29
C VAL A 100 34.64 -7.21 6.52
N ILE A 101 34.49 -7.88 5.38
CA ILE A 101 35.63 -8.27 4.53
C ILE A 101 36.35 -7.03 3.98
N PHE A 102 35.61 -6.02 3.53
CA PHE A 102 36.21 -4.79 2.99
C PHE A 102 36.94 -3.97 4.07
N GLY A 103 36.42 -3.95 5.31
CA GLY A 103 37.10 -3.32 6.43
C GLY A 103 38.43 -4.01 6.79
N ALA A 104 38.46 -5.34 6.77
CA ALA A 104 39.66 -6.11 7.12
C ALA A 104 40.82 -5.92 6.11
N THR A 105 40.52 -5.80 4.82
CA THR A 105 41.55 -5.66 3.78
C THR A 105 42.25 -4.30 3.82
N VAL A 106 41.50 -3.21 4.06
CA VAL A 106 42.07 -1.85 4.14
C VAL A 106 43.05 -1.73 5.31
N VAL A 107 42.71 -2.30 6.48
CA VAL A 107 43.60 -2.26 7.66
C VAL A 107 44.89 -3.03 7.39
N ALA A 108 44.82 -4.22 6.80
CA ALA A 108 46.01 -5.02 6.47
C ALA A 108 46.94 -4.30 5.48
N ALA A 109 46.39 -3.64 4.46
CA ALA A 109 47.18 -2.90 3.47
C ALA A 109 47.92 -1.70 4.09
N LEU A 110 47.28 -0.95 5.00
CA LEU A 110 47.91 0.19 5.68
C LEU A 110 49.06 -0.25 6.59
N VAL A 111 48.93 -1.38 7.27
CA VAL A 111 50.00 -1.94 8.11
C VAL A 111 51.22 -2.31 7.26
N LEU A 112 51.02 -2.98 6.12
CA LEU A 112 52.10 -3.35 5.22
C LEU A 112 52.81 -2.12 4.63
N LEU A 113 52.06 -1.11 4.20
CA LEU A 113 52.66 0.15 3.73
C LEU A 113 53.43 0.89 4.83
N GLY A 114 52.92 0.89 6.06
CA GLY A 114 53.60 1.49 7.21
C GLY A 114 54.96 0.84 7.51
N ILE A 115 55.07 -0.48 7.37
CA ILE A 115 56.33 -1.20 7.57
C ILE A 115 57.38 -0.77 6.53
N GLU A 116 57.01 -0.70 5.25
CA GLU A 116 57.93 -0.28 4.19
C GLU A 116 58.38 1.18 4.32
N ILE A 117 57.46 2.08 4.69
CA ILE A 117 57.78 3.48 4.95
C ILE A 117 58.74 3.59 6.15
N SER A 118 58.47 2.85 7.23
CA SER A 118 59.34 2.81 8.42
C SER A 118 60.75 2.32 8.06
N HIS A 119 60.85 1.26 7.25
CA HIS A 119 62.11 0.72 6.79
C HIS A 119 62.88 1.71 5.88
N ALA A 120 62.18 2.42 5.00
CA ALA A 120 62.78 3.44 4.14
C ALA A 120 63.31 4.65 4.93
N ILE A 121 62.58 5.10 5.97
CA ILE A 121 63.02 6.17 6.87
C ILE A 121 64.28 5.73 7.62
N HIS A 122 64.29 4.52 8.19
CA HIS A 122 65.45 4.00 8.92
C HIS A 122 66.70 3.93 8.03
N LYS A 123 66.56 3.45 6.79
CA LYS A 123 67.67 3.40 5.82
C LYS A 123 68.22 4.78 5.45
N LYS A 124 67.35 5.79 5.31
CA LYS A 124 67.79 7.18 5.06
C LYS A 124 68.57 7.75 6.25
N GLN A 125 68.10 7.51 7.48
CA GLN A 125 68.78 7.97 8.70
C GLN A 125 70.18 7.35 8.86
N LEU A 126 70.36 6.08 8.50
CA LEU A 126 71.66 5.42 8.52
C LEU A 126 72.64 6.05 7.51
N LYS A 127 72.19 6.37 6.29
CA LYS A 127 73.02 7.02 5.28
C LYS A 127 73.42 8.45 5.67
N ALA A 128 72.52 9.19 6.31
CA ALA A 128 72.79 10.55 6.78
C ALA A 128 73.80 10.62 7.94
N LYS A 129 73.99 9.53 8.69
CA LYS A 129 75.01 9.41 9.76
C LYS A 129 76.40 8.97 9.28
N MET A 130 76.52 8.49 8.03
CA MET A 130 77.78 7.99 7.45
C MET A 130 78.43 8.96 6.46
N SER A 131 77.85 10.16 6.28
CA SER A 131 78.42 11.29 5.55
C SER A 131 78.76 12.40 6.52
#